data_AF-A0A9E3D9J2-F1
#
_entry.id   AF-A0A9E3D9J2-F1
#
_cell.length_a   1.000
_cell.length_b   1.000
_cell.length_c   1.000
_cell.angle_alpha   90.00
_cell.angle_beta   90.00
_cell.angle_gamma   90.00
#
_symmetry.space_group_name_H-M   'P 1'
#
loop_
_entity.id
_entity.type
_entity.pdbx_description
1 polymer ?
#
loop_
_entity_poly.entity_id
_entity_poly.type
_entity_poly.pdbx_seq_one_letter_code
_entity_poly.pdbx_strand_id
1 'polypeptide(L)'
;MDTAANASGVKSFRDWLTEGEMLYNTALAEFNALEADIEQLEQRLAAKRAEVNQIAHVIGKPPVEGTRRLTAQIIDAEPHTANAAPTGNIARALSGRGAPAR
;
A
#
# COMPACT_ATOMS: atom_id res chain seq x y z
N MET A 1 -20.04 45.83 -10.43
CA MET A 1 -19.57 45.57 -9.06
C MET A 1 -20.77 45.74 -8.17
N ASP A 2 -21.46 44.65 -7.88
CA ASP A 2 -22.44 44.60 -6.80
C ASP A 2 -22.07 43.43 -5.89
N THR A 3 -21.97 43.80 -4.63
CA THR A 3 -21.43 43.09 -3.50
C THR A 3 -22.22 41.83 -3.15
N ALA A 4 -21.46 40.76 -2.94
CA ALA A 4 -21.71 39.63 -2.04
C ALA A 4 -22.98 39.72 -1.17
N ALA A 5 -24.07 39.10 -1.63
CA ALA A 5 -25.09 38.60 -0.74
C ALA A 5 -24.64 37.21 -0.26
N ASN A 6 -23.87 37.20 0.83
CA ASN A 6 -23.57 36.03 1.62
C ASN A 6 -24.89 35.46 2.14
N ALA A 7 -25.46 34.49 1.41
CA ALA A 7 -26.61 33.72 1.86
C ALA A 7 -26.14 32.74 2.94
N SER A 8 -25.92 33.24 4.15
CA SER A 8 -25.89 32.42 5.37
C SER A 8 -27.32 31.95 5.72
N GLY A 9 -28.07 31.51 4.71
CA GLY A 9 -29.30 30.76 4.90
C GLY A 9 -28.87 29.35 5.28
N VAL A 10 -29.23 28.91 6.48
CA VAL A 10 -29.09 27.50 6.87
C VAL A 10 -29.67 26.66 5.73
N LYS A 11 -28.84 25.83 5.09
CA LYS A 11 -29.28 24.90 4.03
C LYS A 11 -30.54 24.20 4.54
N SER A 12 -31.58 24.12 3.72
CA SER A 12 -32.76 23.41 4.19
C SER A 12 -32.35 21.97 4.54
N PHE A 13 -32.99 21.39 5.55
CA PHE A 13 -32.68 20.01 5.96
C PHE A 13 -32.78 19.03 4.77
N ARG A 14 -33.68 19.30 3.83
CA ARG A 14 -33.83 18.54 2.59
C ARG A 14 -32.63 18.69 1.64
N ASP A 15 -32.10 19.90 1.50
CA ASP A 15 -30.90 20.14 0.68
C ASP A 15 -29.68 19.45 1.28
N TRP A 16 -29.58 19.46 2.62
CA TRP A 16 -28.53 18.75 3.33
C TRP A 16 -28.62 17.23 3.15
N LEU A 17 -29.82 16.65 3.26
CA LEU A 17 -30.03 15.21 3.00
C LEU A 17 -29.70 14.82 1.56
N THR A 18 -30.12 15.64 0.59
CA THR A 18 -29.87 15.38 -0.84
C THR A 18 -28.37 15.41 -1.14
N GLU A 19 -27.64 16.36 -0.56
CA GLU A 19 -26.19 16.42 -0.66
C GLU A 19 -25.52 15.22 0.00
N GLY A 20 -26.00 14.79 1.17
CA GLY A 20 -25.49 13.60 1.86
C GLY A 20 -25.67 12.33 1.03
N GLU A 21 -26.83 12.14 0.41
CA GLU A 21 -27.11 11.01 -0.48
C GLU A 21 -26.19 11.03 -1.71
N MET A 22 -25.99 12.20 -2.32
CA MET A 22 -25.08 12.37 -3.44
C MET A 22 -23.63 12.03 -3.06
N LEU A 23 -23.15 12.52 -1.92
CA LEU A 23 -21.80 12.23 -1.41
C LEU A 23 -21.63 10.73 -1.12
N TYR A 24 -22.63 10.12 -0.47
CA TYR A 24 -22.62 8.69 -0.19
C TYR A 24 -22.55 7.86 -1.47
N ASN A 25 -23.40 8.17 -2.45
CA ASN A 25 -23.41 7.46 -3.73
C ASN A 25 -22.11 7.62 -4.50
N THR A 26 -21.49 8.81 -4.43
CA THR A 26 -20.18 9.07 -5.04
C THR A 26 -19.10 8.24 -4.37
N ALA A 27 -19.02 8.28 -3.03
CA ALA A 27 -18.04 7.51 -2.27
C ALA A 27 -18.20 6.00 -2.48
N LEU A 28 -19.44 5.51 -2.58
CA LEU A 28 -19.72 4.11 -2.86
C LEU A 28 -19.27 3.70 -4.27
N ALA A 29 -19.48 4.56 -5.27
CA ALA A 29 -19.00 4.33 -6.62
C ALA A 29 -17.46 4.30 -6.69
N GLU A 30 -16.79 5.24 -6.02
CA GLU A 30 -15.33 5.27 -5.91
C GLU A 30 -14.78 4.03 -5.19
N PHE A 31 -15.43 3.60 -4.11
CA PHE A 31 -15.08 2.39 -3.39
C PHE A 31 -15.13 1.15 -4.30
N ASN A 32 -16.24 0.96 -5.03
CA ASN A 32 -16.38 -0.16 -5.95
C ASN A 32 -15.35 -0.11 -7.09
N ALA A 33 -15.00 1.08 -7.57
CA ALA A 33 -13.95 1.26 -8.58
C ALA A 33 -12.58 0.84 -8.03
N LEU A 34 -12.25 1.24 -6.80
CA LEU A 34 -11.01 0.84 -6.14
C LEU A 34 -10.93 -0.68 -5.91
N GLU A 35 -12.04 -1.32 -5.54
CA GLU A 35 -12.08 -2.79 -5.42
C GLU A 35 -11.74 -3.48 -6.75
N ALA A 36 -12.33 -3.00 -7.85
CA ALA A 36 -12.05 -3.53 -9.19
C ALA A 36 -10.58 -3.32 -9.60
N ASP A 37 -10.01 -2.14 -9.30
CA ASP A 37 -8.61 -1.83 -9.58
C ASP A 37 -7.67 -2.72 -8.77
N ILE A 38 -7.97 -3.00 -7.51
CA ILE A 38 -7.20 -3.90 -6.66
C ILE A 38 -7.19 -5.31 -7.27
N GLU A 39 -8.36 -5.84 -7.65
CA GLU A 39 -8.45 -7.16 -8.26
C GLU A 39 -7.63 -7.23 -9.56
N GLN A 40 -7.72 -6.20 -10.41
CA GLN A 40 -6.94 -6.14 -11.64
C GLN A 40 -5.43 -6.10 -11.37
N LEU A 41 -4.99 -5.33 -10.37
CA LEU A 41 -3.58 -5.23 -10.00
C LEU A 41 -3.05 -6.54 -9.43
N GLU A 42 -3.85 -7.24 -8.62
CA GLU A 42 -3.50 -8.56 -8.08
C GLU A 42 -3.32 -9.59 -9.20
N GLN A 43 -4.23 -9.60 -10.19
CA GLN A 43 -4.11 -10.48 -11.37
C GLN A 43 -2.85 -10.17 -12.18
N ARG A 44 -2.56 -8.89 -12.43
CA ARG A 44 -1.34 -8.46 -13.15
C ARG A 44 -0.08 -8.83 -12.38
N LEU A 45 -0.07 -8.66 -11.06
CA LEU A 45 1.05 -9.02 -10.20
C LEU A 45 1.28 -10.53 -10.21
N ALA A 46 0.22 -11.33 -10.11
CA ALA A 46 0.31 -12.78 -10.18
C ALA A 46 0.90 -13.24 -11.53
N ALA A 47 0.43 -12.68 -12.64
CA ALA A 47 0.96 -12.97 -13.98
C ALA A 47 2.45 -12.60 -14.10
N LYS A 48 2.83 -11.38 -13.69
CA LYS A 48 4.22 -10.93 -13.74
C LYS A 48 5.14 -11.75 -12.85
N ARG A 49 4.65 -12.15 -11.68
CA ARG A 49 5.40 -13.05 -10.80
C ARG A 49 5.62 -14.42 -11.44
N ALA A 50 4.63 -14.96 -12.14
CA ALA A 50 4.79 -16.22 -12.87
C ALA A 50 5.87 -16.09 -13.97
N GLU A 51 5.85 -15.01 -14.75
CA GLU A 51 6.89 -14.72 -15.76
C GLU A 51 8.29 -14.61 -15.12
N VAL A 52 8.43 -13.84 -14.04
CA VAL A 52 9.71 -13.68 -13.35
C VAL A 52 10.22 -15.00 -12.78
N ASN A 53 9.33 -15.84 -12.24
CA ASN A 53 9.69 -17.15 -11.71
C ASN A 53 10.10 -18.12 -12.82
N GLN A 54 9.48 -18.03 -14.00
CA GLN A 54 9.91 -18.78 -15.17
C GLN A 54 11.34 -18.38 -15.58
N ILE A 55 11.64 -17.07 -15.61
CA ILE A 55 12.99 -16.58 -15.89
C ILE A 55 13.96 -17.06 -14.82
N ALA A 56 13.61 -16.94 -13.54
CA ALA A 56 14.43 -17.38 -12.41
C ALA A 56 14.82 -18.86 -12.55
N HIS A 57 13.86 -19.72 -12.95
CA HIS A 57 14.11 -21.13 -13.21
C HIS A 57 15.15 -21.34 -14.33
N VAL A 58 15.02 -20.63 -15.44
CA VAL A 58 15.96 -20.73 -16.59
C VAL A 58 17.38 -20.33 -16.21
N ILE A 59 17.54 -19.31 -15.35
CA ILE A 59 18.85 -18.78 -14.94
C ILE A 59 19.39 -19.41 -13.65
N GLY A 60 18.71 -20.41 -13.09
CA GLY A 60 19.10 -21.10 -11.86
C GLY A 60 19.01 -20.24 -10.60
N LYS A 61 18.17 -19.21 -10.58
CA LYS A 61 17.88 -18.39 -9.41
C LYS A 61 16.65 -18.91 -8.64
N PRO A 62 16.58 -18.69 -7.31
CA PRO A 62 15.39 -19.02 -6.54
C PRO A 62 14.17 -18.20 -7.01
N PRO A 63 12.94 -18.75 -6.88
CA PRO A 63 11.72 -18.05 -7.25
C PRO A 63 11.44 -16.87 -6.32
N VAL A 64 10.79 -15.83 -6.85
CA VAL A 64 10.30 -14.68 -6.10
C VAL A 64 9.03 -15.08 -5.37
N GLU A 65 9.07 -15.00 -4.03
CA GLU A 65 7.89 -15.13 -3.19
C GLU A 65 7.13 -13.80 -3.07
N GLY A 66 5.80 -13.87 -3.00
CA GLY A 66 4.96 -12.69 -2.89
C GLY A 66 5.08 -12.14 -1.49
N THR A 67 5.47 -10.87 -1.37
CA THR A 67 5.45 -10.11 -0.12
C THR A 67 4.12 -10.38 0.60
N ARG A 68 4.24 -10.73 1.88
CA ARG A 68 3.16 -11.07 2.82
C ARG A 68 1.85 -10.35 2.50
N ARG A 69 0.74 -11.09 2.53
CA ARG A 69 -0.63 -10.56 2.49
C ARG A 69 -0.70 -9.29 3.34
N LEU A 70 -0.81 -8.13 2.70
CA LEU A 70 -1.14 -6.87 3.35
C LEU A 70 -2.62 -6.93 3.73
N THR A 71 -2.94 -7.71 4.77
CA THR A 71 -4.18 -7.47 5.51
C THR A 71 -4.07 -6.07 6.06
N ALA A 72 -4.91 -5.16 5.56
CA ALA A 72 -4.98 -3.75 5.94
C ALA A 72 -4.82 -3.59 7.45
N GLN A 73 -3.63 -3.19 7.89
CA GLN A 73 -3.47 -2.60 9.20
C GLN A 73 -4.02 -1.19 9.05
N ILE A 74 -5.16 -0.94 9.69
CA ILE A 74 -5.66 0.41 9.93
C ILE A 74 -4.55 1.12 10.70
N ILE A 75 -3.79 1.97 10.01
CA ILE A 75 -2.79 2.84 10.63
C ILE A 75 -3.60 3.95 11.31
N ASP A 76 -3.82 3.82 12.62
CA ASP A 76 -4.11 5.01 13.43
C ASP A 76 -2.93 5.96 13.27
N ALA A 77 -3.22 7.15 12.76
CA ALA A 77 -2.24 8.18 12.52
C ALA A 77 -1.73 8.73 13.87
N GLU A 78 -0.58 8.25 14.33
CA GLU A 78 0.28 9.01 15.25
C GLU A 78 1.72 9.06 14.70
N PRO A 79 2.33 10.26 14.55
CA PRO A 79 3.67 10.39 14.01
C PRO A 79 4.69 10.59 15.13
N HIS A 80 5.59 9.63 15.39
CA HIS A 80 6.92 9.76 16.05
C HIS A 80 7.37 8.35 16.49
N THR A 81 8.53 7.77 16.20
CA THR A 81 9.87 8.21 15.82
C THR A 81 10.60 7.02 15.19
N ALA A 82 11.62 7.31 14.38
CA ALA A 82 12.54 6.33 13.83
C ALA A 82 13.26 5.53 14.94
N ASN A 83 13.15 4.20 14.91
CA ASN A 83 14.22 3.27 15.27
C ASN A 83 13.76 1.81 15.08
N ALA A 84 14.00 1.25 13.90
CA ALA A 84 14.00 -0.19 13.69
C ALA A 84 15.36 -0.58 13.09
N ALA A 85 16.37 -0.67 13.95
CA ALA A 85 17.61 -1.36 13.61
C ALA A 85 17.32 -2.87 13.50
N PRO A 86 17.63 -3.55 12.38
CA PRO A 86 17.52 -4.99 12.31
C PRO A 86 18.72 -5.63 13.03
N THR A 87 18.50 -6.07 14.27
CA THR A 87 19.43 -6.90 15.04
C THR A 87 19.46 -8.30 14.44
N GLY A 88 20.47 -8.59 13.62
CA GLY A 88 20.76 -9.95 13.19
C GLY A 88 21.33 -10.00 11.78
N ASN A 89 22.65 -9.89 11.65
CA ASN A 89 23.48 -10.53 10.61
C ASN A 89 24.98 -10.14 10.66
N ILE A 90 25.52 -9.62 11.78
CA ILE A 90 26.97 -9.36 11.93
C ILE A 90 27.71 -10.57 12.55
N ALA A 91 27.26 -11.80 12.28
CA ALA A 91 27.90 -13.03 12.79
C ALA A 91 28.63 -13.84 11.70
N ARG A 92 28.95 -13.24 10.54
CA ARG A 92 29.63 -13.93 9.42
C ARG A 92 30.70 -13.06 8.74
N ALA A 93 31.48 -12.31 9.50
CA ALA A 93 32.59 -11.52 8.95
C ALA A 93 33.87 -11.51 9.81
N LEU A 94 33.96 -12.36 10.83
CA LEU A 94 35.16 -12.46 11.67
C LEU A 94 35.72 -13.88 11.66
N SER A 95 36.80 -14.03 10.91
CA SER A 95 37.93 -14.94 11.18
C SER A 95 37.78 -16.42 10.80
N GLY A 96 37.93 -16.67 9.50
CA GLY A 96 38.31 -17.98 8.97
C GLY A 96 39.19 -17.86 7.72
N ARG A 97 40.39 -17.27 7.82
CA ARG A 97 41.47 -17.48 6.83
C ARG A 97 42.86 -17.03 7.33
N GLY A 98 43.78 -17.98 7.48
CA GLY A 98 45.23 -17.76 7.35
C GLY A 98 46.09 -17.96 8.59
N ALA A 99 46.49 -19.21 8.89
CA ALA A 99 47.77 -19.47 9.55
C ALA A 99 48.92 -19.11 8.60
N PRO A 100 50.09 -18.70 9.14
CA PRO A 100 51.26 -19.55 8.89
C PRO A 100 51.98 -19.98 10.18
N ALA A 101 52.41 -21.23 10.17
CA ALA A 101 53.32 -21.81 11.14
C ALA A 101 54.77 -21.63 10.66
N ARG A 102 55.60 -21.19 11.61
CA ARG A 102 57.06 -21.38 11.74
C ARG A 102 58.00 -20.55 10.86
#